data_AF-M7V4I5-F1
#
_entry.id   AF-M7V4I5-F1
#
_cell.length_a   1.000
_cell.length_b   1.000
_cell.length_c   1.000
_cell.angle_alpha   90.00
_cell.angle_beta   90.00
_cell.angle_gamma   90.00
#
_symmetry.space_group_name_H-M   'P 1'
#
loop_
_entity.id
_entity.type
_entity.pdbx_description
1 polymer ?
#
loop_
_entity_poly.entity_id
_entity_poly.type
_entity_poly.pdbx_seq_one_letter_code
_entity_poly.pdbx_strand_id
1 'polypeptide(L)'
;MLTLLPNRLNTQASKVLSTTYPNAIMTVTEAVKSAIGLSGAPSTSATREQMSEARLPIAYRDGCAGLLIPLNRCRQEEYYLPWKCEQERHSYEKCQYDEFKKRVAKMDELREAKDGARSN
;
A
#
# COMPACT_ATOMS: atom_id res chain seq x y z
N MET A 1 -48.00 27.94 33.61
CA MET A 1 -46.61 28.04 33.13
C MET A 1 -46.41 27.04 32.01
N LEU A 2 -46.35 27.52 30.77
CA LEU A 2 -45.90 26.72 29.61
C LEU A 2 -44.39 26.48 29.75
N THR A 3 -43.94 25.22 29.62
CA THR A 3 -42.62 24.95 29.05
C THR A 3 -42.77 23.91 27.94
N LEU A 4 -42.68 24.42 26.72
CA LEU A 4 -42.31 23.68 25.51
C LEU A 4 -40.86 23.21 25.69
N LEU A 5 -40.59 21.92 25.50
CA LEU A 5 -39.27 21.48 25.02
C LEU A 5 -39.45 20.33 24.00
N PRO A 6 -38.66 20.33 22.90
CA PRO A 6 -39.09 19.84 21.59
C PRO A 6 -38.31 18.60 21.13
N ASN A 7 -38.93 17.89 20.18
CA ASN A 7 -38.29 17.19 19.04
C ASN A 7 -37.23 16.12 19.32
N ARG A 8 -37.73 14.92 19.66
CA ARG A 8 -37.05 13.62 19.60
C ARG A 8 -36.95 13.03 18.18
N LEU A 9 -36.78 13.86 17.15
CA LEU A 9 -36.81 13.44 15.74
C LEU A 9 -35.52 13.69 14.95
N ASN A 10 -34.46 14.23 15.57
CA ASN A 10 -33.23 14.58 14.84
C ASN A 10 -32.08 13.55 14.98
N THR A 11 -32.25 12.50 15.78
CA THR A 11 -31.17 11.52 16.02
C THR A 11 -31.18 10.34 15.05
N GLN A 12 -32.24 10.16 14.24
CA GLN A 12 -32.33 9.05 13.29
C GLN A 12 -31.84 9.41 11.88
N ALA A 13 -31.90 10.69 11.46
CA ALA A 13 -31.47 11.10 10.12
C ALA A 13 -29.95 10.96 9.92
N SER A 14 -29.12 11.35 10.90
CA SER A 14 -27.65 11.25 10.80
C SER A 14 -27.12 9.82 10.79
N LYS A 15 -27.87 8.85 11.32
CA LYS A 15 -27.43 7.44 11.36
C LYS A 15 -27.62 6.73 10.01
N VAL A 16 -28.56 7.18 9.18
CA VAL A 16 -28.87 6.59 7.86
C VAL A 16 -27.90 7.07 6.78
N LEU A 17 -27.36 8.29 6.88
CA LEU A 17 -26.39 8.82 5.90
C LEU A 17 -25.00 8.16 6.02
N SER A 18 -24.63 7.69 7.22
CA SER A 18 -23.33 7.03 7.47
C SER A 18 -23.25 5.61 6.91
N THR A 19 -24.39 4.91 6.81
CA THR A 19 -24.42 3.51 6.40
C THR A 19 -24.55 3.29 4.90
N THR A 20 -24.78 4.33 4.09
CA THR A 20 -25.13 4.17 2.67
C THR A 20 -24.15 4.79 1.67
N TYR A 21 -23.22 5.66 2.06
CA TYR A 21 -22.14 6.14 1.18
C TYR A 21 -20.86 6.45 1.98
N PRO A 22 -19.86 5.56 2.03
CA PRO A 22 -18.67 5.75 2.88
C PRO A 22 -17.70 6.84 2.39
N ASN A 23 -17.95 7.50 1.24
CA ASN A 23 -16.97 8.35 0.54
C ASN A 23 -17.35 9.84 0.43
N ALA A 24 -18.12 10.41 1.36
CA ALA A 24 -18.62 11.79 1.19
C ALA A 24 -18.07 12.86 2.15
N ILE A 25 -17.02 12.58 2.94
CA ILE A 25 -16.34 13.62 3.74
C ILE A 25 -14.83 13.37 3.71
N MET A 26 -14.10 14.08 2.84
CA MET A 26 -12.64 14.16 2.92
C MET A 26 -12.26 14.93 4.18
N THR A 27 -12.05 14.21 5.28
CA THR A 27 -11.58 14.78 6.53
C THR A 27 -10.15 15.27 6.37
N VAL A 28 -9.77 16.33 7.10
CA VAL A 28 -8.40 16.87 7.10
C VAL A 28 -7.36 15.79 7.42
N THR A 29 -7.74 14.79 8.22
CA THR A 29 -6.89 13.63 8.52
C THR A 29 -6.63 12.76 7.30
N GLU A 30 -7.60 12.51 6.43
CA GLU A 30 -7.40 11.74 5.19
C GLU A 30 -6.59 12.54 4.15
N ALA A 31 -6.74 13.87 4.10
CA ALA A 31 -5.90 14.72 3.27
C ALA A 31 -4.43 14.71 3.72
N VAL A 32 -4.18 14.81 5.03
CA VAL A 32 -2.83 14.65 5.59
C VAL A 32 -2.29 13.26 5.28
N LYS A 33 -3.10 12.22 5.49
CA LYS A 33 -2.74 10.82 5.22
C LYS A 33 -2.38 10.57 3.75
N SER A 34 -3.08 11.22 2.82
CA SER A 34 -2.73 11.22 1.39
C SER A 34 -1.42 11.97 1.12
N ALA A 35 -1.22 13.14 1.74
CA ALA A 35 -0.01 13.95 1.57
C ALA A 35 1.27 13.29 2.14
N ILE A 36 1.15 12.49 3.20
CA ILE A 36 2.25 11.65 3.72
C ILE A 36 2.35 10.28 3.03
N GLY A 37 1.58 10.05 1.95
CA GLY A 37 1.67 8.82 1.15
C GLY A 37 1.12 7.56 1.84
N LEU A 38 0.28 7.73 2.87
CA LEU A 38 -0.38 6.67 3.63
C LEU A 38 -1.82 6.40 3.13
N SER A 39 -2.11 6.72 1.87
CA SER A 39 -3.42 6.44 1.27
C SER A 39 -3.60 4.92 1.15
N GLY A 40 -4.73 4.40 1.65
CA GLY A 40 -5.11 2.98 1.63
C GLY A 40 -5.43 2.42 0.25
N ALA A 41 -4.71 2.86 -0.78
CA ALA A 41 -4.60 2.11 -2.03
C ALA A 41 -4.02 0.73 -1.72
N PRO A 42 -4.33 -0.32 -2.50
CA PRO A 42 -3.62 -1.60 -2.41
C PRO A 42 -2.15 -1.33 -2.72
N SER A 43 -1.38 -1.07 -1.66
CA SER A 43 0.04 -0.89 -1.77
C SER A 43 0.62 -2.28 -1.98
N THR A 44 1.49 -2.43 -2.97
CA THR A 44 2.30 -3.64 -3.16
C THR A 44 3.26 -3.88 -1.99
N SER A 45 3.29 -2.96 -1.02
CA SER A 45 4.12 -2.98 0.17
C SER A 45 3.37 -3.61 1.34
N ALA A 46 3.92 -4.67 1.91
CA ALA A 46 3.46 -5.24 3.18
C ALA A 46 3.87 -4.36 4.37
N THR A 47 3.14 -4.44 5.48
CA THR A 47 3.58 -3.83 6.74
C THR A 47 4.83 -4.52 7.28
N ARG A 48 5.56 -3.85 8.18
CA ARG A 48 6.78 -4.41 8.76
C ARG A 48 6.52 -5.68 9.56
N GLU A 49 5.40 -5.70 10.28
CA GLU A 49 4.93 -6.83 11.07
C GLU A 49 4.62 -8.03 10.14
N GLN A 50 3.90 -7.80 9.04
CA GLN A 50 3.59 -8.82 8.03
C GLN A 50 4.85 -9.43 7.40
N MET A 51 5.84 -8.59 7.06
CA MET A 51 7.12 -9.08 6.51
C MET A 51 7.93 -9.90 7.53
N SER A 52 7.83 -9.56 8.82
CA SER A 52 8.48 -10.30 9.90
C SER A 52 7.80 -11.64 10.15
N GLU A 53 6.47 -11.66 10.18
CA GLU A 53 5.65 -12.87 10.36
C GLU A 53 5.86 -13.86 9.19
N ALA A 54 5.92 -13.35 7.96
CA ALA A 54 6.26 -14.12 6.77
C ALA A 54 7.74 -14.54 6.69
N ARG A 55 8.56 -14.18 7.69
CA ARG A 55 9.99 -14.51 7.80
C ARG A 55 10.79 -14.15 6.54
N LEU A 56 10.47 -13.00 5.92
CA LEU A 56 11.22 -12.56 4.74
C LEU A 56 12.66 -12.19 5.11
N PRO A 57 13.67 -12.65 4.33
CA PRO A 57 15.05 -12.19 4.48
C PRO A 57 15.16 -10.68 4.25
N ILE A 58 16.13 -10.02 4.90
CA ILE A 58 16.27 -8.56 4.89
C ILE A 58 16.39 -7.98 3.46
N ALA A 59 17.02 -8.72 2.55
CA ALA A 59 17.22 -8.32 1.17
C ALA A 59 15.91 -8.19 0.37
N TYR A 60 14.84 -8.87 0.78
CA TYR A 60 13.55 -8.90 0.07
C TYR A 60 12.46 -8.10 0.79
N ARG A 61 12.82 -7.27 1.77
CA ARG A 61 11.90 -6.36 2.47
C ARG A 61 11.82 -5.00 1.76
N ASP A 62 11.58 -5.05 0.45
CA ASP A 62 11.46 -3.89 -0.42
C ASP A 62 9.98 -3.48 -0.61
N GLY A 63 9.74 -2.45 -1.42
CA GLY A 63 8.39 -1.97 -1.75
C GLY A 63 7.50 -3.00 -2.47
N CYS A 64 8.07 -4.14 -2.90
CA CYS A 64 7.39 -5.23 -3.57
C CYS A 64 7.08 -6.42 -2.64
N ALA A 65 7.43 -6.34 -1.36
CA ALA A 65 7.28 -7.45 -0.40
C ALA A 65 5.84 -7.95 -0.25
N GLY A 66 4.83 -7.09 -0.46
CA GLY A 66 3.42 -7.49 -0.42
C GLY A 66 3.02 -8.45 -1.55
N LEU A 67 3.73 -8.44 -2.68
CA LEU A 67 3.56 -9.43 -3.76
C LEU A 67 4.38 -10.71 -3.52
N LEU A 68 5.46 -10.61 -2.75
CA LEU A 68 6.32 -11.76 -2.45
C LEU A 68 5.70 -12.73 -1.44
N ILE A 69 4.97 -12.21 -0.45
CA ILE A 69 4.26 -13.03 0.55
C ILE A 69 3.27 -14.01 -0.11
N PRO A 70 2.32 -13.58 -0.96
CA PRO A 70 1.40 -14.51 -1.64
C PRO A 70 2.13 -15.45 -2.60
N LEU A 71 3.18 -15.00 -3.29
CA LEU A 71 4.01 -15.86 -4.14
C LEU A 71 4.67 -16.99 -3.35
N ASN A 72 5.23 -16.69 -2.17
CA ASN A 72 5.85 -17.70 -1.32
C ASN A 72 4.83 -18.68 -0.74
N ARG A 73 3.61 -18.21 -0.43
CA ARG A 73 2.50 -19.08 -0.06
C ARG A 73 2.14 -20.06 -1.18
N CYS A 74 1.89 -19.54 -2.40
CA CYS A 74 1.59 -20.38 -3.57
C CYS A 74 2.69 -21.42 -3.82
N ARG A 75 3.97 -21.01 -3.74
CA ARG A 75 5.10 -21.93 -3.91
C ARG A 75 5.11 -23.06 -2.89
N GLN A 76 4.77 -22.78 -1.63
CA GLN A 76 4.70 -23.83 -0.60
C GLN A 76 3.50 -24.76 -0.81
N GLU A 77 2.34 -24.22 -1.15
CA GLU A 77 1.11 -24.99 -1.40
C GLU A 77 1.23 -25.91 -2.63
N GLU A 78 1.87 -25.42 -3.70
CA GLU A 78 2.04 -26.13 -4.96
C GLU A 78 3.41 -26.82 -5.09
N TYR A 79 4.13 -27.04 -3.98
CA TYR A 79 5.44 -27.71 -3.95
C TYR A 79 6.46 -27.17 -4.98
N TYR A 80 6.46 -25.86 -5.20
CA TYR A 80 7.36 -25.13 -6.10
C TYR A 80 7.28 -25.58 -7.57
N LEU A 81 6.10 -26.07 -8.01
CA LEU A 81 5.88 -26.40 -9.41
C LEU A 81 6.00 -25.16 -10.31
N PRO A 82 6.84 -25.19 -11.37
CA PRO A 82 7.16 -24.00 -12.17
C PRO A 82 5.96 -23.32 -12.86
N TRP A 83 4.92 -24.08 -13.21
CA TRP A 83 3.79 -23.63 -14.03
C TRP A 83 2.56 -23.18 -13.22
N LYS A 84 2.58 -23.27 -11.88
CA LYS A 84 1.39 -23.04 -11.04
C LYS A 84 1.25 -21.60 -10.55
N CYS A 85 2.34 -20.96 -10.17
CA CYS A 85 2.36 -19.62 -9.57
C CYS A 85 2.87 -18.54 -10.55
N GLU A 86 2.60 -18.69 -11.85
CA GLU A 86 3.17 -17.82 -12.89
C GLU A 86 2.69 -16.37 -12.76
N GLN A 87 1.42 -16.16 -12.43
CA GLN A 87 0.84 -14.81 -12.34
C GLN A 87 1.43 -14.02 -11.18
N GLU A 88 1.54 -14.63 -10.01
CA GLU A 88 2.15 -14.05 -8.81
C GLU A 88 3.64 -13.79 -9.06
N ARG A 89 4.33 -14.73 -9.73
CA ARG A 89 5.74 -14.58 -10.08
C ARG A 89 5.95 -13.39 -11.02
N HIS A 90 5.20 -13.31 -12.11
CA HIS A 90 5.32 -12.23 -13.08
C HIS A 90 4.95 -10.87 -12.50
N SER A 91 3.94 -10.83 -11.62
CA SER A 91 3.56 -9.62 -10.90
C SER A 91 4.69 -9.12 -9.99
N TYR A 92 5.32 -10.02 -9.23
CA TYR A 92 6.47 -9.69 -8.39
C TYR A 92 7.68 -9.23 -9.19
N GLU A 93 8.03 -9.94 -10.27
CA GLU A 93 9.15 -9.59 -11.15
C GLU A 93 8.96 -8.24 -11.84
N LYS A 94 7.74 -7.94 -12.30
CA LYS A 94 7.40 -6.63 -12.87
C LYS A 94 7.59 -5.51 -11.86
N CYS A 95 7.13 -5.70 -10.61
CA CYS A 95 7.33 -4.72 -9.54
C CYS A 95 8.83 -4.46 -9.31
N GLN A 96 9.64 -5.52 -9.27
CA GLN A 96 11.09 -5.38 -9.08
C GLN A 96 11.77 -4.65 -10.24
N TYR A 97 11.33 -4.90 -11.46
CA TYR A 97 11.82 -4.18 -12.63
C TYR A 97 11.48 -2.69 -12.58
N ASP A 98 10.25 -2.36 -12.18
CA ASP A 98 9.82 -0.97 -12.03
C ASP A 98 10.60 -0.25 -10.90
N GLU A 99 10.83 -0.90 -9.77
CA GLU A 99 11.68 -0.38 -8.69
C GLU A 99 13.15 -0.21 -9.11
N PHE A 100 13.68 -1.13 -9.93
CA PHE A 100 15.01 -0.99 -10.49
C PHE A 100 15.13 0.24 -11.38
N LYS A 101 14.17 0.48 -12.28
CA LYS A 101 14.16 1.68 -13.14
C LYS A 101 14.13 2.97 -12.32
N LYS A 102 13.35 3.02 -11.22
CA LYS A 102 13.35 4.17 -10.30
C LYS A 102 14.74 4.40 -9.68
N ARG A 103 15.44 3.34 -9.28
CA ARG A 103 16.81 3.44 -8.75
C ARG A 103 17.80 3.90 -9.80
N VAL A 104 17.69 3.45 -11.05
CA VAL A 104 18.53 3.92 -12.17
C VAL A 104 18.31 5.41 -12.41
N ALA A 105 17.05 5.85 -12.54
CA ALA A 105 16.72 7.26 -12.72
C ALA A 105 17.31 8.14 -11.60
N LYS A 106 17.19 7.71 -10.35
CA LYS A 106 17.81 8.40 -9.21
C LYS A 106 19.34 8.43 -9.28
N MET A 107 19.97 7.37 -9.78
CA MET A 107 21.42 7.36 -9.98
C MET A 107 21.84 8.31 -11.10
N ASP A 108 21.06 8.41 -12.17
CA ASP A 108 21.33 9.35 -13.27
C ASP A 108 21.22 10.81 -12.78
N GLU A 109 20.16 11.15 -12.03
CA GLU A 109 20.02 12.45 -11.36
C GLU A 109 21.24 12.80 -10.48
N LEU A 110 21.73 11.84 -9.70
CA LEU A 110 22.90 12.03 -8.84
C LEU A 110 24.21 12.17 -9.62
N ARG A 111 24.32 11.54 -10.80
CA ARG A 111 25.49 11.66 -11.68
C ARG A 111 25.53 13.01 -12.37
N GLU A 112 24.38 13.49 -12.86
CA GLU A 112 24.25 14.83 -13.44
C GLU A 112 24.59 15.92 -12.41
N ALA A 113 24.08 15.79 -11.18
CA ALA A 113 24.42 16.71 -10.09
C ALA A 113 25.91 16.71 -9.70
N LYS A 114 26.67 15.68 -10.08
CA LYS A 114 28.11 15.53 -9.82
C LYS A 114 28.97 15.72 -11.08
N ASP A 115 28.43 16.32 -12.13
CA ASP A 115 29.12 16.55 -13.41
C ASP A 115 29.73 15.26 -13.99
N GLY A 116 28.99 14.15 -13.89
CA GLY A 116 29.39 12.85 -14.42
C GLY A 116 30.41 12.08 -13.58
N ALA A 117 30.84 12.60 -12.42
CA ALA A 117 31.78 11.92 -11.54
C ALA A 117 31.18 10.59 -11.01
N ARG A 118 31.93 9.50 -11.17
CA ARG A 118 31.55 8.18 -10.65
C ARG A 118 31.68 8.20 -9.13
N SER A 119 30.64 7.75 -8.43
CA SER A 119 30.54 7.82 -6.97
C SER A 119 31.22 6.65 -6.23
N ASN A 120 32.28 6.06 -6.77
CA ASN A 120 32.94 4.87 -6.20
C ASN A 120 34.36 5.13 -5.72
#